data_AF-J2L9S6-F1
#
_entry.id   AF-J2L9S6-F1
#
_cell.length_a   1.000
_cell.length_b   1.000
_cell.length_c   1.000
_cell.angle_alpha   90.00
_cell.angle_beta   90.00
_cell.angle_gamma   90.00
#
_symmetry.space_group_name_H-M   'P 1'
#
loop_
_entity.id
_entity.type
_entity.pdbx_description
1 polymer ?
#
loop_
_entity_poly.entity_id
_entity_poly.type
_entity_poly.pdbx_seq_one_letter_code
_entity_poly.pdbx_strand_id
1 'polypeptide(L)'
;MNAPGATAGFGAPRGRREVADVAEPKVKDKRLDQLLHVRKQRLGRLERERNEAREAWRRQRQVLHDSKLRWRQAKNDTAQQWQQSRAQFLAMTITSGQFRKAKSVYERMKKETAQYYLECQNKLRVCREAGVRFFQARLQVLEVSRQQEKLTILRDEMLAQALAATAEN
;
A
#
# COMPACT_ATOMS: atom_id res chain seq x y z
N MET A 1 -92.05 -48.34 21.97
CA MET A 1 -91.20 -48.31 20.77
C MET A 1 -90.36 -47.04 20.82
N ASN A 2 -89.03 -47.24 20.78
CA ASN A 2 -87.92 -46.34 20.43
C ASN A 2 -87.68 -45.00 21.19
N ALA A 3 -86.53 -44.97 21.88
CA ALA A 3 -85.65 -43.80 22.11
C ALA A 3 -84.41 -43.95 21.19
N PRO A 4 -83.37 -43.08 21.25
CA PRO A 4 -83.26 -41.62 21.35
C PRO A 4 -82.44 -41.04 20.17
N GLY A 5 -82.32 -39.72 20.05
CA GLY A 5 -81.45 -39.09 19.04
C GLY A 5 -80.91 -37.74 19.50
N ALA A 6 -79.74 -37.75 20.14
CA ALA A 6 -78.94 -36.58 20.44
C ALA A 6 -78.42 -35.90 19.16
N THR A 7 -78.21 -34.58 19.19
CA THR A 7 -76.88 -33.97 19.00
C THR A 7 -76.97 -32.44 19.06
N ALA A 8 -76.02 -31.86 19.78
CA ALA A 8 -75.80 -30.44 19.91
C ALA A 8 -75.40 -29.81 18.58
N GLY A 9 -76.09 -28.73 18.17
CA GLY A 9 -75.64 -27.85 17.10
C GLY A 9 -74.54 -26.91 17.59
N PHE A 10 -73.30 -27.37 17.58
CA PHE A 10 -72.12 -26.49 17.68
C PHE A 10 -71.80 -25.92 16.30
N GLY A 11 -71.64 -24.60 16.24
CA GLY A 11 -70.80 -23.93 15.24
C GLY A 11 -71.55 -23.19 14.13
N ALA A 12 -71.76 -21.89 14.32
CA ALA A 12 -71.90 -20.99 13.18
C ALA A 12 -70.63 -21.08 12.32
N PRO A 13 -70.73 -21.22 10.98
CA PRO A 13 -69.55 -21.27 10.13
C PRO A 13 -68.80 -19.95 10.25
N ARG A 14 -67.57 -20.00 10.76
CA ARG A 14 -66.63 -18.88 10.73
C ARG A 14 -66.54 -18.38 9.28
N GLY A 15 -66.89 -17.11 9.07
CA GLY A 15 -66.76 -16.45 7.79
C GLY A 15 -65.38 -16.73 7.19
N ARG A 16 -65.36 -17.19 5.94
CA ARG A 16 -64.13 -17.41 5.18
C ARG A 16 -63.32 -16.11 5.24
N ARG A 17 -62.14 -16.16 5.87
CA ARG A 17 -61.15 -15.09 5.74
C ARG A 17 -60.74 -15.07 4.28
N GLU A 18 -61.06 -13.98 3.58
CA GLU A 18 -60.47 -13.71 2.27
C GLU A 18 -58.95 -13.71 2.47
N VAL A 19 -58.26 -14.55 1.70
CA VAL A 19 -56.80 -14.55 1.66
C VAL A 19 -56.44 -13.23 1.01
N ALA A 20 -56.01 -12.26 1.81
CA ALA A 20 -55.42 -11.05 1.27
C ALA A 20 -54.23 -11.49 0.41
N ASP A 21 -54.27 -11.19 -0.88
CA ASP A 21 -53.12 -11.30 -1.76
C ASP A 21 -52.06 -10.32 -1.26
N VAL A 22 -51.24 -10.79 -0.33
CA VAL A 22 -50.07 -10.07 0.14
C VAL A 22 -49.11 -10.01 -1.04
N ALA A 23 -49.02 -8.85 -1.67
CA ALA A 23 -48.07 -8.60 -2.75
C ALA A 23 -46.67 -9.08 -2.29
N GLU A 24 -46.11 -10.05 -3.01
CA GLU A 24 -44.80 -10.59 -2.66
C GLU A 24 -43.76 -9.45 -2.61
N PRO A 25 -42.94 -9.38 -1.55
CA PRO A 25 -41.97 -8.30 -1.41
C PRO A 25 -40.99 -8.34 -2.58
N LYS A 26 -40.99 -7.26 -3.39
CA LYS A 26 -40.04 -7.08 -4.50
C LYS A 26 -38.61 -7.39 -4.04
N VAL A 27 -37.94 -8.28 -4.76
CA VAL A 27 -36.55 -8.64 -4.49
C VAL A 27 -35.69 -7.38 -4.58
N LYS A 28 -35.07 -6.99 -3.45
CA LYS A 28 -34.15 -5.84 -3.40
C LYS A 28 -32.95 -6.12 -4.31
N ASP A 29 -32.65 -5.21 -5.24
CA ASP A 29 -31.47 -5.32 -6.10
C ASP A 29 -30.19 -5.19 -5.25
N LYS A 30 -29.41 -6.28 -5.16
CA LYS A 30 -28.16 -6.34 -4.38
C LYS A 30 -26.91 -6.07 -5.24
N ARG A 31 -27.05 -5.75 -6.53
CA ARG A 31 -25.92 -5.62 -7.46
C ARG A 31 -24.92 -4.54 -7.02
N LEU A 32 -25.41 -3.40 -6.51
CA LEU A 32 -24.56 -2.31 -6.03
C LEU A 32 -23.77 -2.71 -4.77
N ASP A 33 -24.43 -3.40 -3.82
CA ASP A 33 -23.81 -3.88 -2.59
C ASP A 33 -22.74 -4.94 -2.87
N GLN A 34 -23.00 -5.84 -3.81
CA GLN A 34 -22.02 -6.82 -4.27
C GLN A 34 -20.82 -6.14 -4.94
N LEU A 35 -21.05 -5.14 -5.78
CA LEU A 35 -19.98 -4.35 -6.41
C LEU A 35 -19.13 -3.61 -5.38
N LEU A 36 -19.76 -2.95 -4.41
CA LEU A 36 -19.09 -2.27 -3.30
C LEU A 36 -18.24 -3.24 -2.47
N HIS A 37 -18.75 -4.44 -2.21
CA HIS A 37 -18.01 -5.47 -1.47
C HIS A 37 -16.74 -5.92 -2.21
N VAL A 38 -16.85 -6.27 -3.50
CA VAL A 38 -15.71 -6.69 -4.32
C VAL A 38 -14.69 -5.57 -4.44
N ARG A 39 -15.14 -4.32 -4.66
CA ARG A 39 -14.24 -3.17 -4.74
C ARG A 39 -13.53 -2.88 -3.41
N LYS A 40 -14.21 -3.03 -2.27
CA LYS A 40 -13.59 -2.92 -0.94
C LYS A 40 -12.47 -3.96 -0.76
N GLN A 41 -12.68 -5.20 -1.18
CA GLN A 41 -11.64 -6.23 -1.14
C GLN A 41 -10.44 -5.86 -2.04
N ARG A 42 -10.70 -5.39 -3.26
CA ARG A 42 -9.66 -4.94 -4.20
C ARG A 42 -8.87 -3.74 -3.66
N LEU A 43 -9.55 -2.77 -3.05
CA LEU A 43 -8.91 -1.64 -2.39
C LEU A 43 -7.98 -2.11 -1.27
N GLY A 44 -8.45 -3.03 -0.42
CA GLY A 44 -7.61 -3.63 0.63
C GLY A 44 -6.36 -4.33 0.09
N ARG A 45 -6.44 -4.97 -1.09
CA ARG A 45 -5.26 -5.53 -1.78
C ARG A 45 -4.30 -4.42 -2.25
N LEU A 46 -4.81 -3.39 -2.91
CA LEU A 46 -3.99 -2.26 -3.39
C LEU A 46 -3.30 -1.52 -2.24
N GLU A 47 -3.96 -1.39 -1.09
CA GLU A 47 -3.38 -0.78 0.11
C GLU A 47 -2.21 -1.60 0.67
N ARG A 48 -2.31 -2.93 0.65
CA ARG A 48 -1.20 -3.82 1.01
C ARG A 48 -0.05 -3.68 0.02
N GLU A 49 -0.31 -3.75 -1.28
CA GLU A 49 0.71 -3.58 -2.32
C GLU A 49 1.41 -2.21 -2.21
N ARG A 50 0.67 -1.14 -1.90
CA ARG A 50 1.22 0.19 -1.60
C ARG A 50 2.13 0.16 -0.37
N ASN A 51 1.71 -0.52 0.71
CA ASN A 51 2.50 -0.61 1.93
C ASN A 51 3.79 -1.41 1.70
N GLU A 52 3.73 -2.53 1.00
CA GLU A 52 4.89 -3.32 0.59
C GLU A 52 5.85 -2.49 -0.28
N ALA A 53 5.32 -1.74 -1.24
CA ALA A 53 6.12 -0.83 -2.07
C ALA A 53 6.76 0.30 -1.24
N ARG A 54 6.06 0.83 -0.23
CA ARG A 54 6.59 1.83 0.70
C ARG A 54 7.77 1.27 1.51
N GLU A 55 7.64 0.06 2.04
CA GLU A 55 8.68 -0.62 2.80
C GLU A 55 9.88 -0.95 1.92
N ALA A 56 9.65 -1.45 0.71
CA ALA A 56 10.70 -1.65 -0.28
C ALA A 56 11.45 -0.35 -0.57
N TRP A 57 10.74 0.75 -0.82
CA TRP A 57 11.37 2.04 -1.07
C TRP A 57 12.17 2.56 0.13
N ARG A 58 11.64 2.43 1.36
CA ARG A 58 12.37 2.78 2.60
C ARG A 58 13.64 1.96 2.76
N ARG A 59 13.58 0.64 2.55
CA ARG A 59 14.75 -0.24 2.57
C ARG A 59 15.81 0.22 1.57
N GLN A 60 15.42 0.54 0.33
CA GLN A 60 16.36 1.03 -0.68
C GLN A 60 16.95 2.40 -0.33
N ARG A 61 16.17 3.29 0.31
CA ARG A 61 16.70 4.56 0.82
C ARG A 61 17.77 4.36 1.88
N GLN A 62 17.58 3.40 2.78
CA GLN A 62 18.57 3.05 3.79
C GLN A 62 19.85 2.50 3.15
N VAL A 63 19.71 1.53 2.23
CA VAL A 63 20.85 0.96 1.49
C VAL A 63 21.64 2.04 0.72
N LEU A 64 20.94 3.00 0.10
CA LEU A 64 21.58 4.14 -0.57
C LEU A 64 22.30 5.06 0.42
N HIS A 65 21.68 5.34 1.57
CA HIS A 65 22.29 6.16 2.63
C HIS A 65 23.61 5.54 3.11
N ASP A 66 23.59 4.25 3.43
CA ASP A 66 24.76 3.54 3.96
C ASP A 66 25.87 3.45 2.91
N SER A 67 25.51 3.26 1.64
CA SER A 67 26.47 3.31 0.54
C SER A 67 27.12 4.69 0.40
N LYS A 68 26.34 5.77 0.50
CA LYS A 68 26.87 7.14 0.44
C LYS A 68 27.79 7.43 1.62
N LEU A 69 27.45 6.95 2.82
CA LEU A 69 28.30 7.09 3.99
C LEU A 69 29.63 6.38 3.78
N ARG A 70 29.61 5.14 3.29
CA ARG A 70 30.82 4.37 2.96
C ARG A 70 31.68 5.08 1.91
N TRP A 71 31.08 5.61 0.86
CA TRP A 71 31.81 6.38 -0.16
C TRP A 71 32.45 7.65 0.41
N ARG A 72 31.71 8.40 1.23
CA ARG A 72 32.24 9.61 1.89
C ARG A 72 33.40 9.29 2.83
N GLN A 73 33.26 8.22 3.60
CA GLN A 73 34.33 7.76 4.49
C GLN A 73 35.58 7.39 3.69
N ALA A 74 35.45 6.54 2.67
CA ALA A 74 36.57 6.15 1.82
C ALA A 74 37.25 7.37 1.15
N LYS A 75 36.46 8.35 0.70
CA LYS A 75 36.98 9.61 0.14
C LYS A 75 37.80 10.40 1.17
N ASN A 76 37.30 10.53 2.39
CA ASN A 76 37.98 11.23 3.47
C ASN A 76 39.26 10.52 3.89
N ASP A 77 39.21 9.20 4.07
CA ASP A 77 40.37 8.37 4.43
C ASP A 77 41.46 8.46 3.37
N THR A 78 41.07 8.41 2.09
CA THR A 78 42.00 8.56 0.95
C THR A 78 42.67 9.94 0.96
N ALA A 79 41.90 11.01 1.22
CA ALA A 79 42.44 12.36 1.28
C ALA A 79 43.39 12.54 2.48
N GLN A 80 43.00 12.02 3.65
CA GLN A 80 43.79 12.09 4.88
C GLN A 80 45.10 11.31 4.75
N GLN A 81 45.05 10.07 4.21
CA GLN A 81 46.24 9.26 3.97
C GLN A 81 47.23 10.00 3.05
N TRP A 82 46.72 10.64 1.99
CA TRP A 82 47.57 11.36 1.05
C TRP A 82 48.19 12.60 1.67
N GLN A 83 47.38 13.39 2.40
CA GLN A 83 47.85 14.56 3.12
C GLN A 83 48.93 14.21 4.15
N GLN A 84 48.69 13.17 4.94
CA GLN A 84 49.65 12.67 5.94
C GLN A 84 50.96 12.23 5.29
N SER A 85 50.87 11.46 4.20
CA SER A 85 52.06 10.98 3.48
C SER A 85 52.88 12.14 2.91
N ARG A 86 52.22 13.19 2.39
CA ARG A 86 52.89 14.41 1.93
C ARG A 86 53.54 15.18 3.07
N ALA A 87 52.83 15.34 4.19
CA ALA A 87 53.37 16.02 5.37
C ALA A 87 54.62 15.32 5.91
N GLN A 88 54.58 13.98 6.02
CA GLN A 88 55.72 13.17 6.45
C GLN A 88 56.92 13.27 5.49
N PHE A 89 56.67 13.27 4.19
CA PHE A 89 57.76 13.43 3.21
C PHE A 89 58.39 14.82 3.29
N LEU A 90 57.58 15.88 3.40
CA LEU A 90 58.06 17.25 3.54
C LEU A 90 58.80 17.49 4.86
N ALA A 91 58.36 16.84 5.94
CA ALA A 91 59.04 16.85 7.23
C ALA A 91 60.30 15.96 7.26
N MET A 92 60.67 15.33 6.13
CA MET A 92 61.78 14.38 6.01
C MET A 92 61.72 13.20 7.00
N THR A 93 60.53 12.85 7.50
CA THR A 93 60.33 11.72 8.43
C THR A 93 60.25 10.37 7.71
N ILE A 94 60.03 10.39 6.39
CA ILE A 94 60.00 9.19 5.54
C ILE A 94 60.93 9.35 4.34
N THR A 95 61.43 8.23 3.83
CA THR A 95 62.31 8.21 2.66
C THR A 95 61.53 8.37 1.35
N SER A 96 62.24 8.71 0.27
CA SER A 96 61.68 8.78 -1.08
C SER A 96 61.05 7.45 -1.53
N GLY A 97 61.64 6.31 -1.16
CA GLY A 97 61.08 4.98 -1.41
C GLY A 97 59.76 4.74 -0.67
N GLN A 98 59.70 5.12 0.60
CA GLN A 98 58.46 5.05 1.40
C GLN A 98 57.37 5.98 0.84
N PHE A 99 57.73 7.17 0.38
CA PHE A 99 56.78 8.09 -0.26
C PHE A 99 56.23 7.54 -1.59
N ARG A 100 57.06 6.91 -2.41
CA ARG A 100 56.59 6.22 -3.65
C ARG A 100 55.60 5.10 -3.33
N LYS A 101 55.86 4.31 -2.28
CA LYS A 101 54.92 3.29 -1.78
C LYS A 101 53.62 3.92 -1.28
N ALA A 102 53.68 5.02 -0.54
CA ALA A 102 52.49 5.73 -0.08
C ALA A 102 51.65 6.28 -1.25
N LYS A 103 52.30 6.74 -2.33
CA LYS A 103 51.64 7.16 -3.56
C LYS A 103 50.94 6.00 -4.27
N SER A 104 51.54 4.81 -4.33
CA SER A 104 50.87 3.66 -4.94
C SER A 104 49.65 3.20 -4.13
N VAL A 105 49.72 3.27 -2.79
CA VAL A 105 48.57 3.05 -1.90
C VAL A 105 47.46 4.06 -2.17
N TYR A 106 47.79 5.35 -2.26
CA TYR A 106 46.84 6.41 -2.60
C TYR A 106 46.12 6.15 -3.93
N GLU A 107 46.85 5.80 -4.99
CA GLU A 107 46.24 5.50 -6.30
C GLU A 107 45.31 4.27 -6.24
N ARG A 108 45.62 3.28 -5.39
CA ARG A 108 44.72 2.14 -5.15
C ARG A 108 43.44 2.60 -4.43
N MET A 109 43.57 3.34 -3.34
CA MET A 109 42.44 3.88 -2.57
C MET A 109 41.55 4.80 -3.41
N LYS A 110 42.14 5.58 -4.31
CA LYS A 110 41.42 6.43 -5.26
C LYS A 110 40.57 5.60 -6.22
N LYS A 111 41.09 4.48 -6.75
CA LYS A 111 40.34 3.53 -7.59
C LYS A 111 39.20 2.88 -6.81
N GLU A 112 39.46 2.42 -5.58
CA GLU A 112 38.44 1.85 -4.69
C GLU A 112 37.32 2.87 -4.39
N THR A 113 37.68 4.13 -4.13
CA THR A 113 36.71 5.22 -3.91
C THR A 113 35.83 5.47 -5.14
N ALA A 114 36.40 5.36 -6.35
CA ALA A 114 35.63 5.46 -7.59
C ALA A 114 34.66 4.28 -7.76
N GLN A 115 35.04 3.06 -7.35
CA GLN A 115 34.13 1.92 -7.34
C GLN A 115 32.95 2.15 -6.39
N TYR A 116 33.20 2.63 -5.17
CA TYR A 116 32.11 2.98 -4.24
C TYR A 116 31.17 4.05 -4.78
N TYR A 117 31.69 5.01 -5.55
CA TYR A 117 30.86 6.00 -6.22
C TYR A 117 29.93 5.36 -7.27
N LEU A 118 30.45 4.46 -8.10
CA LEU A 118 29.64 3.72 -9.08
C LEU A 118 28.56 2.87 -8.40
N GLU A 119 28.89 2.20 -7.29
CA GLU A 119 27.91 1.47 -6.49
C GLU A 119 26.80 2.39 -5.96
N CYS A 120 27.16 3.60 -5.51
CA CYS A 120 26.17 4.59 -5.07
C CYS A 120 25.23 5.00 -6.21
N GLN A 121 25.74 5.17 -7.44
CA GLN A 121 24.93 5.50 -8.61
C GLN A 121 23.96 4.36 -8.96
N ASN A 122 24.44 3.12 -8.91
CA ASN A 122 23.60 1.93 -9.13
C ASN A 122 22.48 1.83 -8.09
N LYS A 123 22.81 2.02 -6.80
CA LYS A 123 21.81 2.02 -5.71
C LYS A 123 20.84 3.20 -5.81
N LEU A 124 21.30 4.37 -6.29
CA LEU A 124 20.43 5.51 -6.54
C LEU A 124 19.37 5.20 -7.59
N ARG A 125 19.76 4.53 -8.70
CA ARG A 125 18.82 4.09 -9.73
C ARG A 125 17.75 3.15 -9.16
N VAL A 126 18.17 2.11 -8.45
CA VAL A 126 17.24 1.14 -7.80
C VAL A 126 16.32 1.84 -6.80
N CYS A 127 16.84 2.78 -6.01
CA CYS A 127 16.04 3.55 -5.07
C CYS A 127 15.00 4.44 -5.79
N ARG A 128 15.32 5.00 -6.95
CA ARG A 128 14.38 5.78 -7.77
C ARG A 128 13.28 4.90 -8.35
N GLU A 129 13.64 3.74 -8.90
CA GLU A 129 12.68 2.76 -9.43
C GLU A 129 11.69 2.29 -8.35
N ALA A 130 12.19 1.97 -7.15
CA ALA A 130 11.34 1.62 -6.02
C ALA A 130 10.42 2.79 -5.60
N GLY A 131 10.92 4.02 -5.65
CA GLY A 131 10.13 5.22 -5.41
C GLY A 131 9.00 5.40 -6.42
N VAL A 132 9.30 5.25 -7.72
CA VAL A 132 8.30 5.32 -8.80
C VAL A 132 7.18 4.31 -8.55
N ARG A 133 7.52 3.04 -8.24
CA ARG A 133 6.52 2.00 -7.94
C ARG A 133 5.64 2.37 -6.73
N PHE A 134 6.23 2.87 -5.66
CA PHE A 134 5.46 3.33 -4.49
C PHE A 134 4.50 4.47 -4.84
N PHE A 135 4.97 5.49 -5.57
CA PHE A 135 4.12 6.63 -5.93
C PHE A 135 3.00 6.24 -6.90
N GLN A 136 3.27 5.33 -7.84
CA GLN A 136 2.25 4.75 -8.71
C GLN A 136 1.19 3.98 -7.90
N ALA A 137 1.60 3.08 -7.01
CA ALA A 137 0.67 2.36 -6.13
C ALA A 137 -0.13 3.31 -5.23
N ARG A 138 0.49 4.39 -4.73
CA ARG A 138 -0.19 5.43 -3.95
C ARG A 138 -1.26 6.15 -4.78
N LEU A 139 -0.96 6.51 -6.02
CA LEU A 139 -1.93 7.16 -6.92
C LEU A 139 -3.11 6.24 -7.23
N GLN A 140 -2.85 4.96 -7.50
CA GLN A 140 -3.88 3.96 -7.74
C GLN A 140 -4.81 3.80 -6.53
N VAL A 141 -4.25 3.72 -5.32
CA VAL A 141 -5.07 3.64 -4.09
C VAL A 141 -5.95 4.90 -3.93
N LEU A 142 -5.40 6.09 -4.18
CA LEU A 142 -6.16 7.34 -4.09
C LEU A 142 -7.30 7.40 -5.11
N GLU A 143 -7.04 6.98 -6.34
CA GLU A 143 -8.05 6.94 -7.40
C GLU A 143 -9.18 5.96 -7.06
N VAL A 144 -8.83 4.74 -6.64
CA VAL A 144 -9.80 3.71 -6.30
C VAL A 144 -10.58 4.07 -5.03
N SER A 145 -9.95 4.68 -4.03
CA SER A 145 -10.64 5.20 -2.83
C SER A 145 -11.70 6.23 -3.21
N ARG A 146 -11.34 7.19 -4.07
CA ARG A 146 -12.29 8.21 -4.56
C ARG A 146 -13.45 7.58 -5.33
N GLN A 147 -13.19 6.56 -6.15
CA GLN A 147 -14.27 5.85 -6.85
C GLN A 147 -15.16 5.08 -5.87
N GLN A 148 -14.59 4.46 -4.84
CA GLN A 148 -15.34 3.74 -3.81
C GLN A 148 -16.23 4.68 -3.02
N GLU A 149 -15.70 5.82 -2.57
CA GLU A 149 -16.46 6.87 -1.85
C GLU A 149 -17.66 7.35 -2.66
N LYS A 150 -17.48 7.63 -3.96
CA LYS A 150 -18.58 8.02 -4.86
C LYS A 150 -19.68 6.97 -4.93
N LEU A 151 -19.32 5.69 -5.02
CA LEU A 151 -20.29 4.59 -5.06
C LEU A 151 -21.02 4.42 -3.72
N THR A 152 -20.33 4.65 -2.60
CA THR A 152 -20.95 4.64 -1.28
C THR A 152 -21.97 5.76 -1.14
N ILE A 153 -21.63 6.99 -1.56
CA ILE A 153 -22.58 8.12 -1.56
C ILE A 153 -23.81 7.79 -2.40
N LEU A 154 -23.64 7.30 -3.62
CA LEU A 154 -24.75 6.95 -4.51
C LEU A 154 -25.66 5.86 -3.90
N ARG A 155 -25.06 4.87 -3.22
CA ARG A 155 -25.82 3.84 -2.50
C ARG A 155 -26.67 4.45 -1.39
N ASP A 156 -26.09 5.36 -0.61
CA ASP A 156 -26.76 6.00 0.53
C ASP A 156 -27.89 6.92 0.04
N GLU A 157 -27.70 7.64 -1.07
CA GLU A 157 -28.74 8.44 -1.73
C GLU A 157 -29.90 7.58 -2.25
N MET A 158 -29.60 6.44 -2.91
CA MET A 158 -30.64 5.50 -3.36
C MET A 158 -31.44 4.92 -2.20
N LEU A 159 -30.78 4.59 -1.08
CA LEU A 159 -31.45 4.11 0.13
C LEU A 159 -32.33 5.21 0.74
N ALA A 160 -31.85 6.46 0.81
CA ALA A 160 -32.63 7.58 1.31
C ALA A 160 -33.88 7.85 0.45
N GLN A 161 -33.75 7.82 -0.88
CA GLN A 161 -34.88 7.96 -1.80
C GLN A 161 -35.89 6.82 -1.66
N ALA A 162 -35.42 5.57 -1.54
CA ALA A 162 -36.30 4.42 -1.33
C ALA A 162 -37.08 4.53 -0.01
N LEU A 163 -36.44 5.00 1.06
CA LEU A 163 -37.09 5.22 2.35
C LEU A 163 -38.13 6.35 2.30
N ALA A 164 -37.81 7.46 1.62
CA ALA A 164 -38.76 8.56 1.41
C ALA A 164 -40.00 8.09 0.63
N ALA A 165 -39.80 7.34 -0.46
CA ALA A 165 -40.91 6.79 -1.26
C ALA A 165 -41.79 5.79 -0.48
N THR A 166 -41.24 5.07 0.51
CA THR A 166 -42.04 4.22 1.41
C THR A 166 -42.73 4.96 2.55
N ALA A 167 -42.35 6.21 2.82
CA ALA A 167 -42.98 7.05 3.85
C ALA A 167 -44.12 7.92 3.30
N GLU A 168 -44.13 8.18 1.99
CA GLU A 168 -45.19 8.93 1.29
C GLU A 168 -46.35 8.03 0.80
N ASN A 169 -46.20 6.70 0.85
CA ASN A 169 -47.23 5.70 0.57
C ASN A 169 -47.73 5.06 1.86
#